data_AF-A0A2K3J601-F1
#
_entry.id   AF-A0A2K3J601-F1
#
_cell.length_a   1.000
_cell.length_b   1.000
_cell.length_c   1.000
_cell.angle_alpha   90.00
_cell.angle_beta   90.00
_cell.angle_gamma   90.00
#
_symmetry.space_group_name_H-M   'P 1'
#
loop_
_entity.id
_entity.type
_entity.pdbx_description
1 polymer ?
#
loop_
_entity_poly.entity_id
_entity_poly.type
_entity_poly.pdbx_seq_one_letter_code
_entity_poly.pdbx_strand_id
1 'polypeptide(L)' 'MGYNIYAQLPKLKETLNLMGYTKDYPKDVFGVAVMVTFGMGKERAIYWINNFETIGKIEIIEGVINFK' A
#
# COMPACT_ATOMS: atom_id res chain seq x y z
N MET A 1 -16.83 -11.71 -2.31
CA MET A 1 -16.58 -10.82 -1.16
C MET A 1 -15.70 -9.67 -1.62
N GLY A 2 -16.20 -8.44 -1.61
CA GLY A 2 -15.36 -7.27 -1.87
C GLY A 2 -14.41 -7.07 -0.70
N TYR A 3 -13.11 -7.14 -0.94
CA TYR A 3 -12.12 -6.80 0.08
C TYR A 3 -12.38 -5.35 0.54
N ASN A 4 -12.64 -5.16 1.84
CA ASN A 4 -12.67 -3.82 2.41
C ASN A 4 -11.23 -3.30 2.44
N ILE A 5 -10.85 -2.58 1.38
CA ILE A 5 -9.52 -2.00 1.14
C ILE A 5 -8.96 -1.32 2.39
N TYR A 6 -9.80 -0.63 3.16
CA TYR A 6 -9.41 0.11 4.37
C TYR A 6 -8.97 -0.80 5.52
N ALA A 7 -9.59 -1.98 5.66
CA ALA A 7 -9.22 -2.95 6.68
C ALA A 7 -7.90 -3.66 6.38
N GLN A 8 -7.31 -3.44 5.19
CA GLN A 8 -6.12 -4.16 4.75
C GLN A 8 -4.79 -3.41 4.99
N LEU A 9 -4.83 -2.16 5.48
CA LEU A 9 -3.63 -1.38 5.80
C LEU A 9 -2.69 -2.09 6.80
N PRO A 10 -3.18 -2.73 7.88
CA PRO A 10 -2.32 -3.49 8.78
C PRO A 10 -1.60 -4.64 8.08
N LYS A 11 -2.29 -5.33 7.15
CA LYS A 11 -1.74 -6.46 6.39
C LYS A 11 -0.66 -6.01 5.39
N LEU A 12 -0.85 -4.83 4.80
CA LEU A 12 0.17 -4.17 3.97
C LEU A 12 1.40 -3.81 4.80
N LYS A 13 1.21 -3.23 5.98
CA LYS A 13 2.31 -2.88 6.88
C LYS A 13 3.10 -4.11 7.32
N GLU A 14 2.42 -5.21 7.63
CA GLU A 14 3.07 -6.49 7.92
C GLU A 14 3.88 -7.01 6.73
N THR A 15 3.30 -6.97 5.52
CA THR A 15 3.99 -7.40 4.30
C THR A 15 5.24 -6.54 4.03
N LEU A 16 5.15 -5.22 4.21
CA LEU A 16 6.27 -4.31 4.04
C LEU A 16 7.37 -4.57 5.07
N ASN A 17 7.01 -4.84 6.32
CA ASN A 17 7.96 -5.23 7.37
C ASN A 17 8.66 -6.56 7.02
N LEU A 18 7.94 -7.55 6.48
CA LEU A 18 8.50 -8.82 6.01
C LEU A 18 9.45 -8.63 4.82
N MET A 19 9.23 -7.60 3.99
CA MET A 19 10.14 -7.20 2.90
C MET A 19 11.36 -6.40 3.40
N GLY A 20 11.47 -6.15 4.71
CA GLY A 20 12.58 -5.41 5.31
C GLY A 20 12.38 -3.89 5.36
N TYR A 21 11.21 -3.39 4.97
CA TYR A 21 10.88 -1.96 5.04
C TYR A 21 10.13 -1.67 6.34
N THR A 22 10.79 -0.97 7.26
CA THR A 22 10.23 -0.60 8.58
C THR A 22 9.78 0.86 8.65
N LYS A 23 10.29 1.70 7.75
CA LYS A 23 9.96 3.12 7.57
C LYS A 23 10.23 3.51 6.12
N ASP A 24 9.74 4.67 5.71
CA ASP A 24 10.02 5.30 4.40
C ASP A 24 9.74 4.35 3.22
N TYR A 25 8.46 4.07 2.95
CA TYR A 25 8.07 3.08 1.95
C TYR A 25 8.07 3.69 0.54
N PRO A 26 9.00 3.31 -0.37
CA PRO A 26 8.95 3.82 -1.73
C PRO A 26 7.64 3.40 -2.41
N LYS A 27 7.07 4.28 -3.24
CA LYS A 27 5.81 4.01 -3.96
C LYS A 27 5.84 2.69 -4.72
N ASP A 28 6.97 2.36 -5.34
CA ASP A 28 7.15 1.11 -6.09
C ASP A 28 7.09 -0.12 -5.18
N VAL A 29 7.76 -0.07 -4.04
CA VAL A 29 7.76 -1.14 -3.03
C VAL A 29 6.37 -1.31 -2.43
N PHE A 30 5.69 -0.20 -2.11
CA PHE A 30 4.32 -0.22 -1.64
C PHE A 30 3.37 -0.84 -2.68
N GLY A 31 3.55 -0.51 -3.96
CA GLY A 31 2.82 -1.14 -5.06
C GLY A 31 3.05 -2.64 -5.16
N VAL A 32 4.30 -3.09 -5.04
CA VAL A 32 4.63 -4.52 -4.99
C VAL A 32 3.99 -5.19 -3.78
N ALA A 33 4.02 -4.57 -2.60
CA ALA A 33 3.35 -5.09 -1.41
C ALA A 33 1.84 -5.25 -1.66
N VAL A 34 1.16 -4.25 -2.23
CA VAL A 34 -0.26 -4.36 -2.60
C VAL A 34 -0.52 -5.50 -3.58
N MET A 35 0.33 -5.68 -4.58
CA MET A 35 0.22 -6.77 -5.54
C MET A 35 0.36 -8.15 -4.87
N VAL A 36 1.37 -8.31 -4.01
CA VAL A 36 1.67 -9.58 -3.33
C VAL A 36 0.64 -9.91 -2.25
N THR A 37 0.26 -8.94 -1.41
CA THR A 37 -0.66 -9.17 -0.29
C THR A 37 -2.06 -9.57 -0.75
N PHE A 38 -2.50 -9.10 -1.92
CA PHE A 38 -3.86 -9.30 -2.43
C PHE A 38 -3.95 -10.07 -3.74
N GLY A 39 -2.82 -10.54 -4.29
CA GLY A 39 -2.78 -11.29 -5.54
C GLY A 39 -3.39 -10.51 -6.71
N MET A 40 -3.07 -9.22 -6.83
CA MET A 40 -3.66 -8.34 -7.83
C MET A 40 -2.65 -7.82 -8.86
N GLY A 41 -3.15 -7.53 -10.07
CA GLY A 41 -2.34 -6.93 -11.13
C GLY A 41 -1.96 -5.47 -10.85
N LYS A 42 -0.96 -4.97 -11.58
CA LYS A 42 -0.37 -3.63 -11.43
C LYS A 42 -1.41 -2.51 -11.46
N GLU A 43 -2.33 -2.52 -12.41
CA GLU A 43 -3.36 -1.47 -12.56
C GLU A 43 -4.26 -1.38 -11.33
N ARG A 44 -4.64 -2.53 -10.77
CA ARG A 44 -5.48 -2.60 -9.58
C ARG A 44 -4.71 -2.15 -8.33
N ALA A 45 -3.42 -2.44 -8.24
CA ALA A 45 -2.58 -1.96 -7.16
C ALA A 45 -2.41 -0.43 -7.20
N ILE A 46 -2.24 0.15 -8.40
CA ILE A 46 -2.20 1.61 -8.58
C ILE A 46 -3.52 2.25 -8.15
N TYR A 47 -4.65 1.66 -8.55
CA TYR A 47 -5.97 2.14 -8.09
C TYR A 47 -6.08 2.13 -6.56
N TRP A 48 -5.57 1.08 -5.90
CA TRP A 48 -5.58 0.98 -4.45
C TRP A 48 -4.72 2.05 -3.78
N ILE A 49 -3.50 2.29 -4.29
CA ILE A 49 -2.61 3.35 -3.80
C ILE A 49 -3.31 4.71 -3.86
N ASN A 50 -3.87 5.06 -5.03
CA ASN A 50 -4.56 6.34 -5.21
C ASN A 50 -5.80 6.45 -4.31
N ASN A 51 -6.52 5.34 -4.07
CA ASN A 51 -7.65 5.33 -3.14
C ASN A 51 -7.20 5.57 -1.70
N PHE A 52 -6.12 4.92 -1.25
CA PHE A 52 -5.56 5.13 0.09
C PHE A 52 -5.10 6.58 0.30
N GLU A 53 -4.56 7.22 -0.73
CA GLU A 53 -4.18 8.63 -0.72
C GLU A 53 -5.42 9.55 -0.66
N THR A 54 -6.41 9.28 -1.52
CA THR A 54 -7.65 10.08 -1.60
C THR A 54 -8.42 10.12 -0.29
N ILE A 55 -8.46 9.00 0.45
CA ILE A 55 -9.13 8.90 1.75
C ILE A 55 -8.28 9.41 2.92
N GLY A 56 -7.05 9.88 2.66
CA GLY A 56 -6.12 10.40 3.66
C GLY A 56 -5.52 9.35 4.61
N LYS A 57 -5.50 8.07 4.22
CA LYS A 57 -4.84 7.00 5.01
C LYS A 57 -3.35 6.91 4.75
N ILE A 58 -2.92 7.34 3.57
CA ILE A 58 -1.51 7.50 3.23
C ILE A 58 -1.28 8.88 2.61
N GLU A 59 -0.04 9.34 2.66
CA GLU A 59 0.43 10.55 2.00
C GLU A 59 1.70 10.22 1.20
N ILE A 60 1.79 10.70 -0.04
CA ILE A 60 2.95 10.48 -0.90
C ILE A 60 3.79 11.76 -0.92
N ILE A 61 4.95 11.72 -0.27
CA ILE A 61 5.90 12.84 -0.18
C ILE A 61 7.17 12.41 -0.91
N GLU A 62 7.55 13.12 -1.97
CA GLU A 62 8.76 12.84 -2.76
C GLU A 62 8.88 11.36 -3.22
N GLY A 63 7.75 10.71 -3.52
CA GLY A 63 7.71 9.30 -3.93
C GLY A 63 7.76 8.28 -2.79
N VAL A 64 7.74 8.74 -1.53
CA VAL A 64 7.70 7.93 -0.31
C VAL A 64 6.29 7.97 0.29
N ILE A 65 5.76 6.80 0.65
CA ILE A 65 4.45 6.60 1.25
C ILE A 65 4.59 6.72 2.79
N ASN A 66 3.83 7.64 3.38
CA ASN A 66 3.69 7.82 4.81
C ASN A 66 2.27 7.42 5.25
N PHE A 67 2.14 6.63 6.31
CA PHE A 67 0.83 6.25 6.86
C PHE A 67 0.32 7.33 7.84
N LYS A 68 -0.97 7.68 7.76
CA LYS A 68 -1.65 8.59 8.71
C LYS A 68 -2.49 7.85 9.73
#